data_AF-A0A0J6WSV8-F1
#
_entry.id   AF-A0A0J6WSV8-F1
#
_cell.length_a   1.000
_cell.length_b   1.000
_cell.length_c   1.000
_cell.angle_alpha   90.00
_cell.angle_beta   90.00
_cell.angle_gamma   90.00
#
_symmetry.space_group_name_H-M   'P 1'
#
loop_
_entity.id
_entity.type
_entity.pdbx_description
1 polymer ?
#
loop_
_entity_poly.entity_id
_entity_poly.type
_entity_poly.pdbx_seq_one_letter_code
_entity_poly.pdbx_strand_id
1 'polypeptide(L)'
;MDTFGIWREKINMEKDLWQIIDEADAQNYGNLASRLKHDMEKSVQATVDKSPEPVRRDIGKASENLYEKMDQFSQAEQEYVPSPKTWLEYEPKHEAIKENLQNLRAIQKKTSSEQDIMAASNKTVDSFQQASIFLQTEYEKLVERERQVQMEMKQIKNIIEQMQTRGSSPENLQNLMVNGKKFVSDIENLCEDIHWQKPVIAAALWKEAREQVKQVYTGIQEMPDKIKTAVRDKAYSMVDQAVQKTSSIFDKGIQYLQLKKESILNLSPLEKKRQAAERGTQEENQTVEQQVVQRVPELVKGKRLPSIQDKGFDNKISIKKPRKVLLRVESKANMRNQEHERERSI
;
A
#
# COMPACT_ATOMS: atom_id res chain seq x y z
N MET A 1 -23.59 -45.88 27.28
CA MET A 1 -22.98 -44.55 27.39
C MET A 1 -22.99 -43.95 25.99
N ASP A 2 -23.95 -43.07 25.73
CA ASP A 2 -24.18 -42.47 24.41
C ASP A 2 -23.13 -41.39 24.13
N THR A 3 -22.07 -41.77 23.43
CA THR A 3 -21.06 -40.85 22.89
C THR A 3 -21.63 -39.95 21.78
N PHE A 4 -22.85 -40.22 21.30
CA PHE A 4 -23.56 -39.40 20.31
C PHE A 4 -24.31 -38.19 20.89
N GLY A 5 -24.56 -38.14 22.20
CA GLY A 5 -25.22 -36.99 22.83
C GLY A 5 -24.31 -35.76 22.94
N ILE A 6 -23.02 -35.98 23.22
CA ILE A 6 -22.03 -34.91 23.44
C ILE A 6 -21.61 -34.24 22.12
N TRP A 7 -21.69 -34.96 21.00
CA TRP A 7 -21.43 -34.38 19.66
C TRP A 7 -22.62 -33.59 19.08
N ARG A 8 -23.84 -33.85 19.57
CA ARG A 8 -25.04 -33.15 19.08
C ARG A 8 -25.23 -31.77 19.71
N GLU A 9 -24.73 -31.56 20.94
CA GLU A 9 -24.63 -30.22 21.56
C GLU A 9 -23.47 -29.39 20.99
N LYS A 10 -22.38 -30.03 20.53
CA LYS A 10 -21.19 -29.36 19.98
C LYS A 10 -21.40 -28.74 18.59
N ILE A 11 -22.51 -29.05 17.91
CA ILE A 11 -22.84 -28.57 16.55
C ILE A 11 -23.77 -27.35 16.57
N ASN A 12 -24.29 -26.90 17.72
CA ASN A 12 -25.32 -25.86 17.73
C ASN A 12 -24.83 -24.44 18.04
N MET A 13 -23.71 -24.20 18.72
CA MET A 13 -23.33 -22.82 19.09
C MET A 13 -22.68 -22.00 17.97
N GLU A 14 -21.83 -22.60 17.12
CA GLU A 14 -21.16 -21.88 16.02
C GLU A 14 -22.17 -21.56 14.90
N LYS A 15 -23.16 -22.45 14.71
CA LYS A 15 -24.34 -22.23 13.87
C LYS A 15 -25.30 -21.20 14.50
N ASP A 16 -25.54 -21.27 15.81
CA ASP A 16 -26.41 -20.32 16.52
C ASP A 16 -25.78 -18.93 16.61
N LEU A 17 -24.46 -18.77 16.75
CA LEU A 17 -23.80 -17.47 16.87
C LEU A 17 -23.74 -16.73 15.54
N TRP A 18 -23.40 -17.42 14.45
CA TRP A 18 -23.51 -16.84 13.11
C TRP A 18 -24.95 -16.46 12.79
N GLN A 19 -25.92 -17.33 13.13
CA GLN A 19 -27.33 -17.05 12.92
C GLN A 19 -27.82 -15.90 13.82
N ILE A 20 -27.41 -15.84 15.09
CA ILE A 20 -27.68 -14.73 16.01
C ILE A 20 -27.06 -13.44 15.47
N ILE A 21 -25.84 -13.46 14.95
CA ILE A 21 -25.15 -12.26 14.44
C ILE A 21 -25.75 -11.78 13.10
N ASP A 22 -26.20 -12.70 12.24
CA ASP A 22 -26.78 -12.39 10.92
C ASP A 22 -28.28 -12.01 11.00
N GLU A 23 -29.01 -12.63 11.93
CA GLU A 23 -30.43 -12.35 12.21
C GLU A 23 -30.64 -11.24 13.25
N ALA A 24 -29.62 -10.90 14.06
CA ALA A 24 -29.73 -9.81 15.03
C ALA A 24 -29.96 -8.46 14.32
N ASP A 25 -31.04 -7.80 14.72
CA ASP A 25 -31.11 -6.36 14.65
C ASP A 25 -30.12 -5.72 15.65
N ALA A 26 -29.92 -4.41 15.57
CA ALA A 26 -29.00 -3.69 16.46
C ALA A 26 -29.29 -3.95 17.96
N GLN A 27 -30.55 -4.21 18.32
CA GLN A 27 -30.99 -4.44 19.69
C GLN A 27 -30.61 -5.84 20.20
N ASN A 28 -30.75 -6.87 19.36
CA ASN A 28 -30.44 -8.25 19.72
C ASN A 28 -28.92 -8.49 19.80
N TYR A 29 -28.14 -7.78 18.99
CA TYR A 29 -26.67 -7.79 19.06
C TYR A 29 -26.14 -7.08 20.30
N GLY A 30 -26.75 -5.97 20.71
CA GLY A 30 -26.40 -5.28 21.95
C GLY A 30 -26.47 -6.17 23.20
N ASN A 31 -27.28 -7.24 23.16
CA ASN A 31 -27.43 -8.21 24.25
C ASN A 31 -26.48 -9.41 24.14
N LEU A 32 -25.70 -9.56 23.07
CA LEU A 32 -24.85 -10.73 22.84
C LEU A 32 -23.82 -10.91 23.96
N ALA A 33 -23.10 -9.84 24.30
CA ALA A 33 -22.12 -9.84 25.38
C ALA A 33 -22.75 -10.25 26.72
N SER A 34 -23.93 -9.71 27.04
CA SER A 34 -24.67 -10.04 28.26
C SER A 34 -25.11 -11.50 28.28
N ARG A 35 -25.54 -12.06 27.15
CA ARG A 35 -25.92 -13.49 27.04
C ARG A 35 -24.72 -14.41 27.26
N LEU A 36 -23.60 -14.12 26.61
CA LEU A 36 -22.36 -14.88 26.79
C LEU A 36 -21.85 -14.77 28.23
N LYS A 37 -21.88 -13.57 28.83
CA LYS A 37 -21.50 -13.36 30.22
C LYS A 37 -22.38 -14.19 31.17
N HIS A 38 -23.70 -14.13 30.99
CA HIS A 38 -24.64 -14.88 31.82
C HIS A 38 -24.46 -16.42 31.71
N ASP A 39 -24.21 -16.93 30.50
CA ASP A 39 -23.90 -18.36 30.30
C ASP A 39 -22.61 -18.77 31.04
N MET A 40 -21.59 -17.90 31.02
CA MET A 40 -20.35 -18.13 31.75
C MET A 40 -20.56 -18.04 33.27
N GLU A 41 -21.30 -17.07 33.78
CA GLU A 41 -21.67 -16.96 35.20
C GLU A 41 -22.34 -18.22 35.72
N LYS A 42 -23.33 -18.75 34.98
CA LYS A 42 -24.00 -20.01 35.30
C LYS A 42 -23.02 -21.19 35.33
N SER A 43 -22.07 -21.21 34.40
CA SER A 43 -21.04 -22.25 34.30
C SER A 43 -19.98 -22.12 35.40
N VAL A 44 -19.67 -20.93 35.87
CA VAL A 44 -18.76 -20.71 37.00
C VAL A 44 -19.44 -21.10 38.30
N GLN A 45 -20.66 -20.60 38.55
CA GLN A 45 -21.39 -20.82 39.80
C GLN A 45 -21.55 -22.31 40.12
N ALA A 46 -22.01 -23.10 39.15
CA ALA A 46 -22.23 -24.52 39.36
C ALA A 46 -20.93 -25.34 39.55
N THR A 47 -19.74 -24.75 39.28
CA THR A 47 -18.43 -25.33 39.60
C THR A 47 -17.99 -24.90 41.00
N VAL A 48 -18.07 -23.60 41.26
CA VAL A 48 -17.56 -22.98 42.48
C VAL A 48 -18.33 -23.42 43.73
N ASP A 49 -19.65 -23.64 43.64
CA ASP A 49 -20.50 -24.08 44.77
C ASP A 49 -20.02 -25.36 45.47
N LYS A 50 -19.27 -26.21 44.74
CA LYS A 50 -18.82 -27.52 45.20
C LYS A 50 -17.30 -27.61 45.29
N SER A 51 -16.60 -26.49 45.13
CA SER A 51 -15.15 -26.41 45.06
C SER A 51 -14.52 -26.05 46.41
N PRO A 52 -13.31 -26.55 46.72
CA PRO A 52 -12.51 -26.07 47.85
C PRO A 52 -12.20 -24.57 47.76
N GLU A 53 -11.92 -23.93 48.90
CA GLU A 53 -11.70 -22.48 48.97
C GLU A 53 -10.61 -21.93 48.04
N PRO A 54 -9.43 -22.58 47.87
CA PRO A 54 -8.42 -22.10 46.93
C PRO A 54 -8.94 -22.06 45.49
N VAL A 55 -9.61 -23.13 45.04
CA VAL A 55 -10.19 -23.24 43.70
C VAL A 55 -11.29 -22.20 43.49
N ARG A 56 -12.18 -22.03 44.47
CA ARG A 56 -13.25 -21.01 44.43
C ARG A 56 -12.67 -19.61 44.25
N ARG A 57 -11.65 -19.27 45.02
CA ARG A 57 -10.99 -17.96 44.97
C ARG A 57 -10.33 -17.70 43.62
N ASP A 58 -9.55 -18.66 43.13
CA ASP A 58 -8.76 -18.48 41.92
C ASP A 58 -9.63 -18.41 40.67
N ILE A 59 -10.64 -19.30 40.57
CA ILE A 59 -11.62 -19.25 39.49
C ILE A 59 -12.49 -17.99 39.59
N GLY A 60 -12.94 -17.63 40.79
CA GLY A 60 -13.73 -16.42 41.02
C GLY A 60 -12.99 -15.18 40.50
N LYS A 61 -11.74 -14.98 40.92
CA LYS A 61 -10.91 -13.86 40.46
C LYS A 61 -10.68 -13.89 38.94
N ALA A 62 -10.42 -15.06 38.36
CA ALA A 62 -10.19 -15.19 36.92
C ALA A 62 -11.47 -14.90 36.11
N SER A 63 -12.63 -15.33 36.60
CA SER A 63 -13.93 -15.06 35.99
C SER A 63 -14.35 -13.60 36.10
N GLU A 64 -14.14 -12.96 37.25
CA GLU A 64 -14.41 -11.52 37.45
C GLU A 64 -13.62 -10.67 36.47
N ASN A 65 -12.33 -10.98 36.29
CA ASN A 65 -11.49 -10.30 35.31
C ASN A 65 -12.02 -10.50 33.88
N LEU A 66 -12.46 -11.71 33.51
CA LEU A 66 -13.08 -11.95 32.20
C LEU A 66 -14.36 -11.13 32.02
N TYR A 67 -15.23 -11.09 33.03
CA TYR A 67 -16.48 -10.32 33.00
C TYR A 67 -16.22 -8.83 32.81
N GLU A 68 -15.23 -8.29 33.51
CA GLU A 68 -14.80 -6.90 33.32
C GLU A 68 -14.37 -6.63 31.88
N LYS A 69 -13.62 -7.55 31.25
CA LYS A 69 -13.19 -7.40 29.85
C LYS A 69 -14.34 -7.54 28.85
N MET A 70 -15.30 -8.41 29.11
CA MET A 70 -16.52 -8.52 28.30
C MET A 70 -17.34 -7.22 28.37
N ASP A 71 -17.51 -6.65 29.57
CA ASP A 71 -18.24 -5.40 29.76
C ASP A 71 -17.50 -4.22 29.10
N GLN A 72 -16.18 -4.11 29.27
CA GLN A 72 -15.35 -3.06 28.65
C GLN A 72 -15.43 -3.12 27.12
N PHE A 73 -15.32 -4.30 26.53
CA PHE A 73 -15.41 -4.44 25.08
C PHE A 73 -16.82 -4.11 24.56
N SER A 74 -17.85 -4.61 25.24
CA SER A 74 -19.24 -4.34 24.86
C SER A 74 -19.60 -2.86 24.96
N GLN A 75 -19.12 -2.15 25.98
CA GLN A 75 -19.29 -0.70 26.09
C GLN A 75 -18.59 0.05 24.97
N ALA A 76 -17.37 -0.36 24.60
CA ALA A 76 -16.65 0.23 23.47
C ALA A 76 -17.41 0.02 22.15
N GLU A 77 -18.02 -1.14 21.91
CA GLU A 77 -18.84 -1.36 20.72
C GLU A 77 -20.10 -0.47 20.67
N GLN A 78 -20.64 -0.07 21.82
CA GLN A 78 -21.79 0.85 21.89
C GLN A 78 -21.38 2.31 21.63
N GLU A 79 -20.19 2.70 22.07
CA GLU A 79 -19.64 4.04 21.81
C GLU A 79 -19.15 4.18 20.36
N TYR A 80 -18.61 3.10 19.80
CA TYR A 80 -18.05 3.04 18.46
C TYR A 80 -18.93 2.20 17.52
N VAL A 81 -18.30 1.43 16.62
CA VAL A 81 -18.98 0.55 15.68
C VAL A 81 -18.89 -0.90 16.14
N PRO A 82 -19.96 -1.71 15.99
CA PRO A 82 -19.94 -3.14 16.26
C PRO A 82 -18.76 -3.87 15.62
N SER A 83 -18.23 -4.87 16.34
CA SER A 83 -17.20 -5.79 15.89
C SER A 83 -17.64 -7.27 16.06
N PRO A 84 -18.61 -7.75 15.24
CA PRO A 84 -19.15 -9.11 15.37
C PRO A 84 -18.09 -10.20 15.26
N LYS A 85 -17.06 -9.94 14.46
CA LYS A 85 -15.91 -10.83 14.28
C LYS A 85 -15.20 -11.14 15.61
N THR A 86 -15.11 -10.18 16.53
CA THR A 86 -14.45 -10.40 17.82
C THR A 86 -15.20 -11.43 18.66
N TRP A 87 -16.52 -11.37 18.68
CA TRP A 87 -17.34 -12.36 19.40
C TRP A 87 -17.30 -13.74 18.76
N LEU A 88 -17.25 -13.82 17.43
CA LEU A 88 -17.01 -15.08 16.72
C LEU A 88 -15.66 -15.70 17.07
N GLU A 89 -14.60 -14.90 17.16
CA GLU A 89 -13.27 -15.37 17.58
C GLU A 89 -13.17 -15.68 19.09
N TYR A 90 -14.06 -15.09 19.89
CA TYR A 90 -14.19 -15.37 21.32
C TYR A 90 -14.89 -16.71 21.61
N GLU A 91 -15.89 -17.08 20.81
CA GLU A 91 -16.67 -18.32 20.98
C GLU A 91 -15.84 -19.57 21.32
N PRO A 92 -14.81 -19.96 20.54
CA PRO A 92 -14.05 -21.17 20.86
C PRO A 92 -13.34 -21.09 22.22
N LYS A 93 -13.05 -19.88 22.71
CA LYS A 93 -12.46 -19.66 24.05
C LYS A 93 -13.52 -19.82 25.13
N HIS A 94 -14.72 -19.31 24.89
CA HIS A 94 -15.87 -19.49 25.77
C HIS A 94 -16.18 -20.98 25.99
N GLU A 95 -16.21 -21.75 24.90
CA GLU A 95 -16.45 -23.20 24.96
C GLU A 95 -15.29 -23.96 25.63
N ALA A 96 -14.04 -23.58 25.37
CA ALA A 96 -12.89 -24.18 26.04
C ALA A 96 -12.93 -23.97 27.57
N ILE A 97 -13.34 -22.79 28.04
CA ILE A 97 -13.52 -22.52 29.47
C ILE A 97 -14.61 -23.43 30.05
N LYS A 98 -15.76 -23.54 29.37
CA LYS A 98 -16.86 -24.41 29.81
C LYS A 98 -16.44 -25.87 29.89
N GLU A 99 -15.71 -26.36 28.90
CA GLU A 99 -15.14 -27.72 28.91
C GLU A 99 -14.19 -27.92 30.10
N ASN A 100 -13.30 -26.96 30.37
CA ASN A 100 -12.39 -27.02 31.51
C ASN A 100 -13.13 -27.00 32.86
N LEU A 101 -14.16 -26.17 33.01
CA LEU A 101 -15.03 -26.13 34.20
C LEU A 101 -15.76 -27.46 34.41
N GLN A 102 -16.30 -28.06 33.35
CA GLN A 102 -16.95 -29.38 33.42
C GLN A 102 -15.96 -30.47 33.82
N ASN A 103 -14.75 -30.46 33.25
CA ASN A 103 -13.68 -31.40 33.58
C ASN A 103 -13.24 -31.25 35.04
N LEU A 104 -13.09 -30.02 35.54
CA LEU A 104 -12.78 -29.76 36.94
C LEU A 104 -13.85 -30.33 37.88
N ARG A 105 -15.13 -30.10 37.58
CA ARG A 105 -16.23 -30.71 38.36
C ARG A 105 -16.19 -32.23 38.35
N ALA A 106 -15.86 -32.83 37.19
CA ALA A 106 -15.78 -34.28 37.06
C ALA A 106 -14.63 -34.86 37.91
N ILE A 107 -13.49 -34.17 37.96
CA ILE A 107 -12.33 -34.54 38.78
C ILE A 107 -12.70 -34.43 40.26
N GLN A 108 -13.28 -33.30 40.70
CA GLN A 108 -13.72 -33.09 42.09
C GLN A 108 -14.70 -34.16 42.59
N LYS A 109 -15.53 -34.72 41.70
CA LYS A 109 -16.46 -35.82 42.04
C LYS A 109 -15.79 -37.20 42.10
N LYS A 110 -14.72 -37.42 41.32
CA LYS A 110 -14.12 -38.75 41.12
C LYS A 110 -12.89 -39.00 41.98
N THR A 111 -12.14 -37.95 42.34
CA THR A 111 -10.86 -38.09 43.06
C THR A 111 -10.86 -37.26 44.34
N SER A 112 -10.13 -37.75 45.34
CA SER A 112 -9.76 -36.98 46.55
C SER A 112 -8.33 -36.43 46.45
N SER A 113 -7.67 -36.61 45.30
CA SER A 113 -6.34 -36.04 45.04
C SER A 113 -6.42 -34.53 44.90
N GLU A 114 -5.95 -33.82 45.92
CA GLU A 114 -5.86 -32.36 45.91
C GLU A 114 -4.97 -31.87 44.74
N GLN A 115 -3.91 -32.60 44.41
CA GLN A 115 -3.02 -32.26 43.31
C GLN A 115 -3.72 -32.27 41.95
N ASP A 116 -4.59 -33.26 41.69
CA ASP A 116 -5.33 -33.34 40.42
C ASP A 116 -6.39 -32.24 40.32
N ILE A 117 -7.06 -31.93 41.43
CA ILE A 117 -8.02 -30.83 41.52
C ILE A 117 -7.32 -29.50 41.25
N MET A 118 -6.16 -29.26 41.86
CA MET A 118 -5.39 -28.03 41.66
C MET A 118 -4.83 -27.93 40.24
N ALA A 119 -4.37 -29.03 39.63
CA ALA A 119 -3.92 -29.03 38.24
C ALA A 119 -5.05 -28.68 37.26
N ALA A 120 -6.25 -29.24 37.46
CA ALA A 120 -7.44 -28.91 36.65
C ALA A 120 -7.94 -27.48 36.90
N SER A 121 -7.84 -27.00 38.15
CA SER A 121 -8.13 -25.61 38.51
C SER A 121 -7.21 -24.65 37.78
N ASN A 122 -5.89 -24.88 37.81
CA ASN A 122 -4.90 -24.06 37.13
C ASN A 122 -5.17 -24.00 35.62
N LYS A 123 -5.44 -25.13 34.97
CA LYS A 123 -5.81 -25.15 33.55
C LYS A 123 -7.06 -24.33 33.24
N THR A 124 -8.04 -24.37 34.15
CA THR A 124 -9.27 -23.58 34.02
C THR A 124 -8.96 -22.08 34.14
N VAL A 125 -8.19 -21.69 35.17
CA VAL A 125 -7.73 -20.32 35.37
C VAL A 125 -6.94 -19.81 34.17
N ASP A 126 -6.02 -20.60 33.61
CA ASP A 126 -5.26 -20.24 32.41
C ASP A 126 -6.18 -19.97 31.22
N SER A 127 -7.24 -20.76 31.03
CA SER A 127 -8.21 -20.52 29.95
C SER A 127 -9.00 -19.21 30.12
N PHE A 128 -9.37 -18.86 31.36
CA PHE A 128 -9.96 -17.55 31.66
C PHE A 128 -8.99 -16.39 31.36
N GLN A 129 -7.72 -16.54 31.75
CA GLN A 129 -6.70 -15.53 31.51
C GLN A 129 -6.46 -15.32 30.00
N GLN A 130 -6.36 -16.40 29.22
CA GLN A 130 -6.19 -16.31 27.77
C GLN A 130 -7.38 -15.62 27.09
N ALA A 131 -8.61 -15.94 27.52
CA ALA A 131 -9.81 -15.28 27.01
C ALA A 131 -9.87 -13.79 27.39
N SER A 132 -9.45 -13.45 28.61
CA SER A 132 -9.37 -12.06 29.08
C SER A 132 -8.33 -11.25 28.29
N ILE A 133 -7.14 -11.81 28.06
CA ILE A 133 -6.07 -11.19 27.26
C ILE A 133 -6.56 -10.95 25.81
N PHE A 134 -7.28 -11.92 25.25
CA PHE A 134 -7.86 -11.78 23.93
C PHE A 134 -8.82 -10.57 23.85
N LEU A 135 -9.81 -10.49 24.75
CA LEU A 135 -10.77 -9.38 24.76
C LEU A 135 -10.10 -8.04 25.02
N GLN A 136 -9.12 -7.98 25.93
CA GLN A 136 -8.32 -6.78 26.17
C GLN A 136 -7.57 -6.33 24.90
N THR A 137 -6.97 -7.27 24.18
CA THR A 137 -6.24 -6.99 22.93
C THR A 137 -7.18 -6.47 21.85
N GLU A 138 -8.36 -7.07 21.70
CA GLU A 138 -9.35 -6.62 20.72
C GLU A 138 -9.96 -5.26 21.08
N TYR A 139 -10.17 -5.00 22.38
CA TYR A 139 -10.55 -3.67 22.88
C TYR A 139 -9.52 -2.61 22.49
N GLU A 140 -8.24 -2.83 22.79
CA GLU A 140 -7.17 -1.89 22.46
C GLU A 140 -7.09 -1.62 20.95
N LYS A 141 -7.22 -2.68 20.14
CA LYS A 141 -7.26 -2.54 18.68
C LYS A 141 -8.48 -1.76 18.22
N LEU A 142 -9.65 -1.96 18.82
CA LEU A 142 -10.87 -1.22 18.46
C LEU A 142 -10.68 0.27 18.74
N VAL A 143 -10.30 0.61 19.98
CA VAL A 143 -10.09 2.01 20.41
C VAL A 143 -9.03 2.70 19.54
N GLU A 144 -7.89 2.05 19.29
CA GLU A 144 -6.83 2.67 18.48
C GLU A 144 -7.25 2.91 17.03
N ARG A 145 -7.99 1.96 16.42
CA ARG A 145 -8.53 2.11 15.07
C ARG A 145 -9.48 3.31 14.97
N GLU A 146 -10.39 3.46 15.94
CA GLU A 146 -11.34 4.57 15.95
C GLU A 146 -10.66 5.92 16.21
N ARG A 147 -9.70 5.95 17.15
CA ARG A 147 -8.88 7.13 17.44
C ARG A 147 -8.13 7.59 16.19
N GLN A 148 -7.56 6.66 15.42
CA GLN A 148 -6.85 6.98 14.19
C GLN A 148 -7.77 7.64 13.16
N VAL A 149 -8.96 7.07 12.92
CA VAL A 149 -9.91 7.59 11.94
C VAL A 149 -10.40 8.98 12.33
N GLN A 150 -10.71 9.20 13.61
CA GLN A 150 -11.09 10.52 14.11
C GLN A 150 -9.96 11.56 13.92
N MET A 151 -8.71 11.16 14.17
CA MET A 151 -7.55 12.02 13.94
C MET A 151 -7.41 12.38 12.45
N GLU A 152 -7.47 11.39 11.56
CA GLU A 152 -7.37 11.58 10.11
C GLU A 152 -8.49 12.50 9.59
N MET A 153 -9.73 12.25 10.01
CA MET A 153 -10.88 13.11 9.69
C MET A 153 -10.71 14.54 10.18
N LYS A 154 -10.20 14.73 11.41
CA LYS A 154 -9.92 16.07 11.95
C LYS A 154 -8.87 16.80 11.13
N GLN A 155 -7.82 16.11 10.68
CA GLN A 155 -6.79 16.70 9.82
C GLN A 155 -7.35 17.06 8.44
N ILE A 156 -8.17 16.19 7.84
CA ILE A 156 -8.85 16.48 6.57
C ILE A 156 -9.70 17.76 6.69
N LYS A 157 -10.51 17.87 7.74
CA LYS A 157 -11.33 19.07 8.03
C LYS A 157 -10.48 20.33 8.16
N ASN A 158 -9.43 20.28 8.98
CA ASN A 158 -8.51 21.41 9.17
C ASN A 158 -7.87 21.86 7.85
N ILE A 159 -7.46 20.92 7.01
CA ILE A 159 -6.87 21.22 5.70
C ILE A 159 -7.89 21.90 4.77
N ILE A 160 -9.14 21.42 4.76
CA ILE A 160 -10.24 22.04 4.02
C ILE A 160 -10.55 23.46 4.51
N GLU A 161 -10.50 23.71 5.83
CA GLU A 161 -10.68 25.04 6.42
C GLU A 161 -9.53 25.99 6.07
N GLN A 162 -8.29 25.52 6.18
CA GLN A 162 -7.11 26.31 5.81
C GLN A 162 -7.14 26.72 4.34
N MET A 163 -7.63 25.85 3.45
CA MET A 163 -7.81 26.21 2.04
C MET A 163 -8.89 27.29 1.83
N GLN A 164 -9.96 27.32 2.64
CA GLN A 164 -11.02 28.34 2.54
C GLN A 164 -10.54 29.73 2.93
N THR A 165 -9.69 29.84 3.94
CA THR A 165 -9.22 31.14 4.45
C THR A 165 -8.30 31.89 3.48
N ARG A 166 -7.78 31.23 2.43
CA ARG A 166 -6.74 31.79 1.55
C ARG A 166 -7.23 32.59 0.34
N GLY A 167 -8.51 32.97 0.28
CA GLY A 167 -9.05 33.81 -0.81
C GLY A 167 -8.99 33.15 -2.19
N SER A 168 -9.23 33.91 -3.27
CA SER A 168 -9.42 33.46 -4.66
C SER A 168 -8.46 32.35 -5.10
N SER A 169 -8.89 31.12 -4.87
CA SER A 169 -8.14 29.93 -5.22
C SER A 169 -8.44 29.54 -6.66
N PRO A 170 -7.43 29.10 -7.45
CA PRO A 170 -7.64 28.47 -8.74
C PRO A 170 -8.81 27.48 -8.75
N GLU A 171 -9.53 27.36 -9.87
CA GLU A 171 -10.70 26.47 -10.03
C GLU A 171 -10.44 25.04 -9.52
N ASN A 172 -9.26 24.48 -9.80
CA ASN A 172 -8.87 23.15 -9.32
C ASN A 172 -8.78 23.05 -7.79
N LEU A 173 -8.39 24.12 -7.10
CA LEU A 173 -8.37 24.17 -5.64
C LEU A 173 -9.77 24.36 -5.05
N GLN A 174 -10.66 25.08 -5.74
CA GLN A 174 -12.07 25.16 -5.35
C GLN A 174 -12.77 23.80 -5.48
N ASN A 175 -12.52 23.07 -6.57
CA ASN A 175 -13.03 21.72 -6.79
C ASN A 175 -12.52 20.75 -5.72
N LEU A 176 -11.23 20.83 -5.36
CA LEU A 176 -10.65 20.06 -4.26
C LEU A 176 -11.38 20.32 -2.93
N MET A 177 -11.67 21.59 -2.62
CA MET A 177 -12.39 21.96 -1.41
C MET A 177 -13.84 21.46 -1.39
N VAL A 178 -14.57 21.61 -2.50
CA VAL A 178 -15.96 21.11 -2.62
C VAL A 178 -16.00 19.60 -2.45
N ASN A 179 -15.11 18.88 -3.13
CA ASN A 179 -15.01 17.42 -3.01
C ASN A 179 -14.61 16.99 -1.60
N GLY A 180 -13.67 17.70 -0.96
CA GLY A 180 -13.27 17.44 0.42
C GLY A 180 -14.42 17.63 1.42
N LYS A 181 -15.19 18.71 1.29
CA LYS A 181 -16.39 18.95 2.13
C LYS A 181 -17.43 17.86 1.94
N LYS A 182 -17.71 17.50 0.68
CA LYS A 182 -18.64 16.42 0.35
C LYS A 182 -18.18 15.09 0.96
N PHE A 183 -16.89 14.75 0.83
CA PHE A 183 -16.33 13.54 1.44
C PHE A 183 -16.51 13.50 2.95
N VAL A 184 -16.21 14.59 3.65
CA VAL A 184 -16.40 14.67 5.11
C VAL A 184 -17.87 14.48 5.48
N SER A 185 -18.78 15.16 4.78
CA SER A 185 -20.22 15.03 5.00
C SER A 185 -20.73 13.62 4.70
N ASP A 186 -20.26 12.98 3.63
CA ASP A 186 -20.64 11.61 3.27
C ASP A 186 -20.21 10.61 4.37
N ILE A 187 -19.02 10.80 4.98
CA ILE A 187 -18.57 9.96 6.11
C ILE A 187 -19.39 10.22 7.37
N GLU A 188 -19.72 11.48 7.68
CA GLU A 188 -20.56 11.83 8.84
C GLU A 188 -21.98 11.26 8.70
N ASN A 189 -22.60 11.40 7.53
CA ASN A 189 -23.90 10.81 7.23
C ASN A 189 -23.84 9.28 7.33
N LEU A 190 -22.77 8.66 6.84
CA LEU A 190 -22.58 7.22 6.96
C LEU A 190 -22.49 6.77 8.42
N CYS A 191 -21.85 7.54 9.31
CA CYS A 191 -21.85 7.23 10.74
C CYS A 191 -23.27 7.22 11.33
N GLU A 192 -24.11 8.18 10.95
CA GLU A 192 -25.51 8.26 11.38
C GLU A 192 -26.32 7.06 10.84
N ASP A 193 -26.13 6.72 9.57
CA ASP A 193 -26.82 5.60 8.91
C ASP A 193 -26.45 4.25 9.52
N ILE A 194 -25.17 4.05 9.85
CA ILE A 194 -24.62 2.82 10.42
C ILE A 194 -25.32 2.44 11.74
N HIS A 195 -25.76 3.42 12.54
CA HIS A 195 -26.46 3.18 13.79
C HIS A 195 -27.80 2.43 13.60
N TRP A 196 -28.42 2.57 12.43
CA TRP A 196 -29.69 1.91 12.09
C TRP A 196 -29.51 0.60 11.32
N GLN A 197 -28.27 0.24 10.99
CA GLN A 197 -27.98 -0.98 10.25
C GLN A 197 -27.82 -2.19 11.18
N LYS A 198 -27.95 -3.39 10.59
CA LYS A 198 -27.54 -4.61 11.26
C LYS A 198 -26.03 -4.56 11.59
N PRO A 199 -25.58 -5.13 12.72
CA PRO A 199 -24.18 -5.08 13.16
C PRO A 199 -23.16 -5.55 12.13
N VAL A 200 -23.47 -6.62 11.37
CA VAL A 200 -22.59 -7.13 10.31
C VAL A 200 -22.44 -6.12 9.16
N ILE A 201 -23.56 -5.49 8.78
CA ILE A 201 -23.60 -4.47 7.73
C ILE A 201 -22.87 -3.21 8.21
N ALA A 202 -23.17 -2.75 9.43
CA ALA A 202 -22.51 -1.65 10.11
C ALA A 202 -20.99 -1.82 10.13
N ALA A 203 -20.51 -2.98 10.59
CA ALA A 203 -19.09 -3.30 10.64
C ALA A 203 -18.42 -3.31 9.26
N ALA A 204 -19.11 -3.83 8.24
CA ALA A 204 -18.61 -3.87 6.87
C ALA A 204 -18.52 -2.47 6.24
N LEU A 205 -19.60 -1.68 6.35
CA LEU A 205 -19.65 -0.30 5.86
C LEU A 205 -18.57 0.56 6.53
N TRP A 206 -18.44 0.46 7.85
CA TRP A 206 -17.43 1.23 8.56
C TRP A 206 -16.00 0.81 8.21
N LYS A 207 -15.77 -0.50 8.03
CA LYS A 207 -14.46 -0.99 7.58
C LYS A 207 -14.05 -0.33 6.24
N GLU A 208 -14.95 -0.24 5.28
CA GLU A 208 -14.69 0.42 4.00
C GLU A 208 -14.49 1.93 4.19
N ALA A 209 -15.35 2.59 4.98
CA ALA A 209 -15.24 4.01 5.28
C ALA A 209 -13.87 4.39 5.85
N ARG A 210 -13.38 3.61 6.83
CA ARG A 210 -12.06 3.83 7.45
C ARG A 210 -10.93 3.72 6.43
N GLU A 211 -11.00 2.75 5.53
CA GLU A 211 -9.99 2.59 4.48
C GLU A 211 -9.99 3.79 3.52
N GLN A 212 -11.18 4.28 3.14
CA GLN A 212 -11.31 5.49 2.30
C GLN A 212 -10.77 6.74 3.01
N VAL A 213 -11.08 6.94 4.30
CA VAL A 213 -10.52 8.04 5.11
C VAL A 213 -8.99 8.01 5.11
N LYS A 214 -8.40 6.84 5.34
CA LYS A 214 -6.95 6.64 5.34
C LYS A 214 -6.33 6.93 3.97
N GLN A 215 -6.96 6.49 2.89
CA GLN A 215 -6.51 6.75 1.53
C GLN A 215 -6.54 8.25 1.20
N VAL A 216 -7.65 8.93 1.51
CA VAL A 216 -7.78 10.38 1.31
C VAL A 216 -6.74 11.14 2.14
N TYR A 217 -6.58 10.78 3.43
CA TYR A 217 -5.59 11.39 4.30
C TYR A 217 -4.16 11.23 3.77
N THR A 218 -3.79 10.03 3.34
CA THR A 218 -2.47 9.74 2.77
C THR A 218 -2.26 10.51 1.46
N GLY A 219 -3.27 10.55 0.59
CA GLY A 219 -3.24 11.33 -0.65
C GLY A 219 -2.99 12.82 -0.40
N ILE A 220 -3.61 13.39 0.65
CA ILE A 220 -3.39 14.77 1.08
C ILE A 220 -1.98 14.98 1.62
N GLN A 221 -1.45 14.07 2.44
CA GLN A 221 -0.09 14.15 2.99
C GLN A 221 0.98 14.12 1.90
N GLU A 222 0.77 13.35 0.83
CA GLU A 222 1.71 13.24 -0.29
C GLU A 222 1.61 14.40 -1.30
N MET A 223 0.50 15.15 -1.28
CA MET A 223 0.22 16.20 -2.27
C MET A 223 1.33 17.27 -2.34
N PRO A 224 1.88 17.82 -1.24
CA PRO A 224 2.93 18.83 -1.31
C PRO A 224 4.18 18.36 -2.05
N ASP A 225 4.61 17.11 -1.85
CA ASP A 225 5.84 16.60 -2.48
C ASP A 225 5.61 16.24 -3.95
N LYS A 226 4.41 15.76 -4.29
CA LYS A 226 3.99 15.61 -5.69
C LYS A 226 3.99 16.95 -6.43
N ILE A 227 3.49 18.02 -5.80
CA ILE A 227 3.53 19.38 -6.36
C ILE A 227 4.98 19.86 -6.55
N LYS A 228 5.85 19.72 -5.54
CA LYS A 228 7.26 20.13 -5.65
C LYS A 228 7.98 19.44 -6.81
N THR A 229 7.75 18.14 -6.97
CA THR A 229 8.35 17.34 -8.04
C THR A 229 7.84 17.79 -9.41
N ALA A 230 6.53 17.95 -9.57
CA ALA A 230 5.94 18.42 -10.82
C ALA A 230 6.43 19.83 -11.22
N VAL A 231 6.57 20.74 -10.25
CA VAL A 231 7.12 22.09 -10.49
C VAL A 231 8.58 22.00 -10.94
N ARG A 232 9.39 21.19 -10.28
CA ARG A 232 10.80 20.98 -10.62
C ARG A 232 10.95 20.43 -12.04
N ASP A 233 10.22 19.37 -12.37
CA ASP A 233 10.30 18.71 -13.68
C ASP A 233 9.85 19.64 -14.81
N LYS A 234 8.79 20.42 -14.57
CA LYS A 234 8.32 21.42 -15.53
C LYS A 234 9.32 22.56 -15.72
N ALA A 235 9.96 23.02 -14.65
CA ALA A 235 10.99 24.05 -14.73
C ALA A 235 12.18 23.57 -15.57
N TYR A 236 12.70 22.36 -15.33
CA TYR A 236 13.79 21.79 -16.13
C TYR A 236 13.39 21.62 -17.59
N SER A 237 12.19 21.11 -17.87
CA SER A 237 11.71 20.96 -19.25
C SER A 237 11.63 22.32 -19.99
N MET A 238 11.21 23.39 -19.31
CA MET A 238 11.17 24.72 -19.91
C MET A 238 12.58 25.27 -20.19
N VAL A 239 13.54 25.04 -19.28
CA VAL A 239 14.95 25.40 -19.49
C VAL A 239 15.52 24.66 -20.70
N ASP A 240 15.31 23.35 -20.79
CA ASP A 240 15.78 22.55 -21.93
C ASP A 240 15.20 23.04 -23.25
N GLN A 241 13.89 23.36 -23.29
CA GLN A 241 13.27 23.93 -24.49
C GLN A 241 13.88 25.27 -24.88
N ALA A 242 14.19 26.14 -23.91
CA ALA A 242 14.83 27.43 -24.19
C ALA A 242 16.26 27.26 -24.71
N VAL A 243 17.03 26.34 -24.12
CA VAL A 243 18.39 25.99 -24.57
C VAL A 243 18.36 25.43 -25.99
N GLN A 244 17.45 24.51 -26.30
CA GLN A 244 17.29 23.94 -27.64
C GLN A 244 16.90 25.01 -28.68
N LYS A 245 15.96 25.90 -28.35
CA LYS A 245 15.61 27.03 -29.22
C LYS A 245 16.81 27.93 -29.49
N THR A 246 17.60 28.23 -28.47
CA THR A 246 18.81 29.05 -28.60
C THR A 246 19.88 28.35 -29.43
N SER A 247 20.10 27.05 -29.22
CA SER A 247 21.00 26.22 -30.03
C SER A 247 20.60 26.25 -31.51
N SER A 248 19.31 26.11 -31.81
CA SER A 248 18.80 26.18 -33.19
C SER A 248 19.07 27.53 -33.85
N ILE A 249 19.06 28.64 -33.10
CA ILE A 249 19.44 29.96 -33.61
C ILE A 249 20.92 29.98 -33.96
N PHE A 250 21.79 29.46 -33.09
CA PHE A 250 23.22 29.35 -33.37
C PHE A 250 23.50 28.46 -34.60
N ASP A 251 22.85 27.30 -34.72
CA ASP A 251 23.00 26.41 -35.87
C ASP A 251 22.63 27.09 -37.19
N LYS A 252 21.51 27.83 -37.21
CA LYS A 252 21.11 28.65 -38.37
C LYS A 252 22.15 29.73 -38.70
N GLY A 253 22.71 30.38 -37.68
CA GLY A 253 23.78 31.36 -37.85
C GLY A 253 25.05 30.76 -38.45
N ILE A 254 25.46 29.58 -37.96
CA ILE A 254 26.62 28.85 -38.49
C ILE A 254 26.40 28.47 -39.96
N GLN A 255 25.24 27.90 -40.30
CA GLN A 255 24.89 27.53 -41.67
C GLN A 255 24.90 28.75 -42.61
N TYR A 256 24.32 29.87 -42.18
CA TYR A 256 24.34 31.11 -42.96
C TYR A 256 25.77 31.60 -43.21
N LEU A 257 26.63 31.62 -42.18
CA LEU A 257 28.02 32.05 -42.31
C LEU A 257 28.82 31.11 -43.22
N GLN A 258 28.60 29.79 -43.15
CA GLN A 258 29.22 28.81 -44.05
C GLN A 258 28.81 29.05 -45.50
N LEU A 259 27.51 29.17 -45.78
CA LEU A 259 26.98 29.49 -47.12
C LEU A 259 27.55 30.81 -47.65
N LYS A 260 27.63 31.84 -46.81
CA LYS A 260 28.18 33.14 -47.20
C LYS A 260 29.69 33.06 -47.48
N LYS A 261 30.44 32.32 -46.66
CA LYS A 261 31.87 32.06 -46.87
C LYS A 261 32.10 31.37 -48.22
N GLU A 262 31.38 30.30 -48.53
CA GLU A 262 31.47 29.59 -49.81
C GLU A 262 31.12 30.50 -50.99
N SER A 263 30.04 31.27 -50.88
CA SER A 263 29.62 32.23 -51.90
C SER A 263 30.71 33.29 -52.18
N ILE A 264 31.35 33.83 -51.14
CA ILE A 264 32.44 34.82 -51.28
C ILE A 264 33.69 34.17 -51.88
N LEU A 265 34.09 32.99 -51.40
CA LEU A 265 35.26 32.27 -51.91
C LEU A 265 35.13 31.95 -53.40
N ASN A 266 33.93 31.59 -53.87
CA ASN A 266 33.64 31.35 -55.29
C ASN A 266 33.79 32.58 -56.19
N LEU A 267 33.76 33.79 -55.62
CA LEU A 267 34.01 35.05 -56.34
C LEU A 267 35.51 35.43 -56.36
N SER A 268 36.34 34.82 -55.51
CA SER A 268 37.76 35.15 -55.38
C SER A 268 38.60 34.57 -56.53
N PRO A 269 39.32 35.41 -57.31
CA PRO A 269 40.21 34.93 -58.37
C PRO A 269 41.41 34.13 -57.83
N LEU A 270 41.86 34.43 -56.60
CA LEU A 270 42.93 33.71 -55.91
C LEU A 270 42.50 32.30 -55.49
N GLU A 271 41.26 32.16 -55.02
CA GLU A 271 40.72 30.85 -54.63
C GLU A 271 40.46 29.98 -55.86
N LYS A 272 40.01 30.57 -56.98
CA LYS A 272 39.92 29.84 -58.26
C LYS A 272 41.27 29.32 -58.75
N LYS A 273 42.35 30.11 -58.57
CA LYS A 273 43.72 29.66 -58.86
C LYS A 273 44.18 28.56 -57.90
N ARG A 274 43.84 28.64 -56.62
CA ARG A 274 44.15 27.62 -55.61
C ARG A 274 43.42 26.30 -55.87
N GLN A 275 42.12 26.34 -56.17
CA GLN A 275 41.32 25.16 -56.52
C GLN A 275 41.77 24.52 -57.85
N ALA A 276 42.23 25.32 -58.82
CA ALA A 276 42.83 24.81 -60.05
C ALA A 276 44.18 24.12 -59.80
N ALA A 277 45.00 24.65 -58.88
CA ALA A 277 46.25 24.01 -58.47
C ALA A 277 46.01 22.69 -57.71
N GLU A 278 45.03 22.65 -56.79
CA GLU A 278 44.67 21.45 -56.03
C GLU A 278 44.06 20.35 -56.95
N ARG A 279 43.29 20.71 -57.99
CA ARG A 279 42.83 19.75 -59.01
C ARG A 279 43.98 19.20 -59.86
N GLY A 280 44.94 20.04 -60.22
CA GLY A 280 46.16 19.60 -60.91
C GLY A 280 47.00 18.63 -60.06
N THR A 281 47.04 18.82 -58.74
CA THR A 281 47.80 17.91 -57.84
C THR A 281 47.05 16.60 -57.55
N GLN A 282 45.71 16.59 -57.59
CA GLN A 282 44.91 15.36 -57.45
C GLN A 282 44.96 14.48 -58.71
N GLU A 283 44.97 15.07 -59.91
CA GLU A 283 45.16 14.34 -61.17
C GLU A 283 46.58 13.76 -61.26
N GLU A 284 47.60 14.47 -60.75
CA GLU A 284 48.97 13.99 -60.70
C GLU A 284 49.13 12.81 -59.70
N ASN A 285 48.51 12.86 -58.52
CA ASN A 285 48.56 11.77 -57.53
C ASN A 285 47.81 10.50 -57.98
N GLN A 286 46.71 10.61 -58.72
CA GLN A 286 46.05 9.43 -59.33
C GLN A 286 46.86 8.80 -60.46
N THR A 287 47.64 9.62 -61.18
CA THR A 287 48.54 9.13 -62.24
C THR A 287 49.78 8.44 -61.66
N VAL A 288 50.28 8.92 -60.50
CA VAL A 288 51.41 8.30 -59.78
C VAL A 288 51.02 6.95 -59.15
N GLU A 289 49.83 6.81 -58.55
CA GLU A 289 49.37 5.50 -58.04
C GLU A 289 49.15 4.46 -59.15
N GLN A 290 48.72 4.87 -60.35
CA GLN A 290 48.62 3.95 -61.51
C GLN A 290 49.98 3.59 -62.13
N GLN A 291 50.99 4.46 -62.03
CA GLN A 291 52.35 4.18 -62.54
C GLN A 291 53.23 3.38 -61.57
N VAL A 292 52.99 3.43 -60.25
CA VAL A 292 53.75 2.63 -59.28
C VAL A 292 53.38 1.13 -59.32
N VAL A 293 52.22 0.76 -59.86
CA VAL A 293 51.84 -0.65 -60.10
C VAL A 293 52.49 -1.25 -61.36
N GLN A 294 53.13 -0.45 -62.23
CA GLN A 294 53.74 -0.91 -63.49
C GLN A 294 55.28 -0.91 -63.53
N ARG A 295 55.99 -0.72 -62.41
CA ARG A 295 57.43 -1.04 -62.33
C ARG A 295 57.80 -1.80 -61.07
N VAL A 296 57.73 -3.13 -61.16
CA VAL A 296 58.64 -4.05 -60.47
C VAL A 296 59.54 -4.66 -61.55
N PRO A 297 60.87 -4.65 -61.37
CA PRO A 297 61.51 -5.94 -61.13
C PRO A 297 62.37 -5.96 -59.85
N GLU A 298 62.36 -7.15 -59.28
CA GLU A 298 63.06 -7.74 -58.14
C GLU A 298 64.49 -7.24 -57.86
N LEU A 299 64.85 -7.04 -56.59
CA LEU A 299 65.62 -8.04 -55.80
C LEU A 299 65.92 -7.54 -54.36
N VAL A 300 65.25 -8.17 -53.40
CA VAL A 300 65.83 -8.94 -52.26
C VAL A 300 66.95 -8.35 -51.39
N LYS A 301 66.66 -8.45 -50.06
CA LYS A 301 67.52 -8.61 -48.86
C LYS A 301 67.98 -7.34 -48.12
N GLY A 302 67.40 -7.16 -46.93
CA GLY A 302 67.96 -6.26 -45.92
C GLY A 302 67.14 -6.17 -44.64
N LYS A 303 67.16 -7.23 -43.83
CA LYS A 303 66.66 -7.30 -42.45
C LYS A 303 67.15 -6.12 -41.57
N ARG A 304 66.21 -5.50 -40.83
CA ARG A 304 66.12 -5.31 -39.34
C ARG A 304 65.71 -3.91 -38.89
N LEU A 305 64.63 -3.90 -38.10
CA LEU A 305 64.28 -2.92 -37.05
C LEU A 305 65.42 -2.78 -36.01
N PRO A 306 65.51 -1.65 -35.27
CA PRO A 306 64.77 -1.49 -34.00
C PRO A 306 64.13 -0.07 -33.89
N SER A 307 62.89 0.11 -33.42
CA SER A 307 62.41 0.09 -32.02
C SER A 307 63.21 0.96 -31.05
N ILE A 308 62.53 1.96 -30.45
CA ILE A 308 62.74 2.65 -29.14
C ILE A 308 61.54 3.65 -29.07
N GLN A 309 60.44 3.40 -28.35
CA GLN A 309 60.22 3.64 -26.89
C GLN A 309 60.79 5.01 -26.47
N ASP A 310 60.11 5.93 -25.78
CA ASP A 310 59.31 5.73 -24.59
C ASP A 310 58.80 7.11 -24.10
N LYS A 311 57.70 7.06 -23.31
CA LYS A 311 57.26 8.02 -22.26
C LYS A 311 56.73 9.38 -22.75
N GLY A 312 55.51 9.82 -22.46
CA GLY A 312 54.63 9.67 -21.27
C GLY A 312 54.05 11.08 -21.02
N PHE A 313 52.87 11.38 -20.48
CA PHE A 313 51.92 10.69 -19.63
C PHE A 313 50.56 11.45 -19.74
N ASP A 314 49.47 10.68 -19.72
CA ASP A 314 48.12 10.88 -19.14
C ASP A 314 47.37 12.23 -19.18
N ASN A 315 46.13 12.18 -19.72
CA ASN A 315 44.93 12.05 -18.86
C ASN A 315 43.68 11.61 -19.67
N LYS A 316 43.12 10.43 -19.38
CA LYS A 316 41.91 9.87 -20.02
C LYS A 316 40.68 10.10 -19.13
N ILE A 317 39.74 10.93 -19.58
CA ILE A 317 38.35 10.85 -19.15
C ILE A 317 37.61 9.93 -20.12
N SER A 318 37.17 8.77 -19.63
CA SER A 318 36.38 7.80 -20.39
C SER A 318 34.93 8.25 -20.51
N ILE A 319 34.51 8.65 -21.71
CA ILE A 319 33.09 8.76 -22.07
C ILE A 319 32.60 7.35 -22.48
N LYS A 320 31.89 6.68 -21.57
CA LYS A 320 31.10 5.47 -21.90
C LYS A 320 29.82 5.90 -22.62
N LYS A 321 29.65 5.39 -23.85
CA LYS A 321 28.42 5.49 -24.66
C LYS A 321 27.22 4.90 -23.91
N PRO A 322 26.03 5.51 -23.93
CA PRO A 322 24.81 4.80 -23.58
C PRO A 322 24.34 3.89 -24.73
N ARG A 323 24.00 2.66 -24.35
CA ARG A 323 23.34 1.61 -25.16
C ARG A 323 22.02 2.13 -25.74
N LYS A 324 21.78 1.84 -27.02
CA LYS A 324 20.44 1.82 -27.63
C LYS A 324 19.59 0.80 -26.87
N VAL A 325 18.47 1.24 -26.29
CA VAL A 325 17.34 0.36 -25.95
C VAL A 325 16.19 0.76 -26.86
N LEU A 326 15.75 -0.22 -27.65
CA LEU A 326 14.62 -0.18 -28.56
C LEU A 326 13.34 0.27 -27.83
N LEU A 327 12.73 1.36 -28.28
CA LEU A 327 11.32 1.63 -28.02
C LEU A 327 10.50 0.74 -28.95
N ARG A 328 9.84 -0.27 -28.39
CA ARG A 328 8.77 -1.01 -29.07
C ARG A 328 7.55 -0.08 -29.10
N VAL A 329 7.25 0.46 -30.27
CA VAL A 329 5.99 1.14 -30.57
C VAL A 329 4.93 0.06 -30.73
N GLU A 330 4.04 -0.09 -29.75
CA GLU A 330 2.76 -0.77 -29.97
C GLU A 330 1.71 0.29 -30.27
N SER A 331 1.27 0.27 -31.53
CA SER A 331 0.27 1.14 -32.11
C SER A 331 -1.06 1.08 -31.37
N LYS A 332 -1.57 2.26 -30.99
CA LYS A 332 -3.00 2.52 -30.76
C LYS A 332 -3.76 2.38 -32.08
N ALA A 333 -4.12 1.15 -32.44
CA ALA A 333 -5.05 0.86 -33.52
C ALA A 333 -5.71 -0.51 -33.32
N ASN A 334 -6.24 -0.81 -32.13
CA ASN A 334 -7.12 -1.97 -31.96
C ASN A 334 -8.06 -1.93 -30.74
N MET A 335 -8.69 -0.78 -30.44
CA MET A 335 -9.81 -0.72 -29.47
C MET A 335 -10.91 0.24 -29.96
N ARG A 336 -11.39 0.04 -31.19
CA ARG A 336 -12.60 0.71 -31.69
C ARG A 336 -13.64 -0.26 -32.28
N ASN A 337 -13.48 -1.56 -32.02
CA ASN A 337 -14.39 -2.62 -32.49
C ASN A 337 -14.93 -3.52 -31.37
N GLN A 338 -14.90 -3.09 -30.11
CA GLN A 338 -15.52 -3.83 -29.00
C GLN A 338 -16.62 -3.05 -28.25
N GLU A 339 -17.11 -1.96 -28.85
CA GLU A 339 -18.19 -1.15 -28.29
C GLU A 339 -19.47 -1.16 -29.16
N HIS A 340 -19.47 -1.89 -30.29
CA HIS A 340 -20.65 -2.04 -31.16
C HIS A 340 -21.36 -3.40 -31.09
N GLU A 341 -20.97 -4.30 -30.18
CA GLU A 341 -21.66 -5.60 -29.99
C GLU A 341 -22.42 -5.73 -28.65
N ARG A 342 -22.53 -4.66 -27.84
CA ARG A 342 -23.38 -4.66 -26.63
C ARG A 342 -24.66 -3.85 -26.74
N GLU A 343 -24.96 -3.26 -27.89
CA GLU A 343 -26.23 -2.56 -28.17
C GLU A 343 -27.18 -3.35 -29.09
N ARG A 344 -26.94 -4.64 -29.32
CA ARG A 344 -27.88 -5.53 -30.06
C ARG A 344 -28.25 -6.82 -29.33
N SER A 345 -28.29 -6.77 -28.00
CA SER A 345 -28.98 -7.77 -27.17
C SER A 345 -29.66 -7.08 -26.00
N ILE A 346 -30.65 -6.24 -26.31
CA ILE A 346 -31.84 -5.95 -25.49
C ILE A 346 -33.02 -5.95 -26.45
#